data_AF-A0A1F3YGM8-F1
#
_entry.id   AF-A0A1F3YGM8-F1
#
_cell.length_a   1.000
_cell.length_b   1.000
_cell.length_c   1.000
_cell.angle_alpha   90.00
_cell.angle_beta   90.00
_cell.angle_gamma   90.00
#
_symmetry.space_group_name_H-M   'P 1'
#
loop_
_entity.id
_entity.type
_entity.pdbx_description
1 polymer ?
#
loop_
_entity_poly.entity_id
_entity_poly.type
_entity_poly.pdbx_seq_one_letter_code
_entity_poly.pdbx_strand_id
1 'polypeptide(L)'
;MKPEDRDAGYLWDMLEAARETRELLHGYTLKKLIGDARTRRALERTLEVLGEAANRVSVPTREAQPGIPWAKIIGQRNVIAHGYAVIDHSRLFMTVTQDLAGLIADLERIVKALEADSE
;
A
#
# COMPACT_ATOMS: atom_id res chain seq x y z
N MET A 1 -13.31 5.24 21.41
CA MET A 1 -12.62 5.69 20.19
C MET A 1 -13.44 5.20 19.01
N LYS A 2 -14.06 6.12 18.28
CA LYS A 2 -14.84 5.79 17.09
C LYS A 2 -13.89 5.24 16.00
N PRO A 3 -14.38 4.44 15.04
CA PRO A 3 -13.55 3.93 13.95
C PRO A 3 -12.78 5.03 13.21
N GLU A 4 -13.43 6.17 12.97
CA GLU A 4 -12.84 7.37 12.35
C GLU A 4 -11.65 7.97 13.12
N ASP A 5 -11.61 7.86 14.46
CA ASP A 5 -10.49 8.38 15.27
C ASP A 5 -9.18 7.61 15.02
N ARG A 6 -9.25 6.41 14.42
CA ARG A 6 -8.07 5.58 14.07
C ARG A 6 -7.65 5.67 12.61
N ASP A 7 -8.45 6.33 11.76
CA ASP A 7 -8.18 6.39 10.32
C ASP A 7 -6.86 7.08 10.00
N ALA A 8 -6.49 8.11 10.76
CA ALA A 8 -5.18 8.76 10.63
C ALA A 8 -4.03 7.76 10.83
N GLY A 9 -4.14 6.87 11.82
CA GLY A 9 -3.15 5.81 12.05
C GLY A 9 -3.09 4.80 10.90
N TYR A 10 -4.23 4.39 10.35
CA TYR A 10 -4.24 3.48 9.20
C TYR A 10 -3.71 4.14 7.92
N LEU A 11 -3.99 5.42 7.69
CA LEU A 11 -3.43 6.18 6.58
C LEU A 11 -1.91 6.33 6.71
N TRP A 12 -1.40 6.52 7.93
CA TRP A 12 0.03 6.50 8.22
C TRP A 12 0.65 5.13 7.96
N ASP A 13 0.02 4.04 8.43
CA ASP A 13 0.47 2.67 8.17
C ASP A 13 0.53 2.37 6.67
N MET A 14 -0.47 2.84 5.90
CA MET A 14 -0.44 2.74 4.44
C MET A 14 0.76 3.48 3.84
N LEU A 15 1.02 4.70 4.29
CA LEU A 15 2.12 5.53 3.78
C LEU A 15 3.47 4.86 4.01
N GLU A 16 3.71 4.38 5.23
CA GLU A 16 4.97 3.72 5.59
C GLU A 16 5.14 2.41 4.82
N ALA A 17 4.11 1.58 4.74
CA ALA A 17 4.16 0.34 3.96
C ALA A 17 4.41 0.59 2.46
N ALA A 18 3.83 1.65 1.90
CA ALA A 18 4.06 2.04 0.51
C ALA A 18 5.51 2.52 0.29
N ARG A 19 6.06 3.32 1.21
CA ARG A 19 7.45 3.78 1.16
C ARG A 19 8.43 2.61 1.27
N GLU A 20 8.21 1.70 2.21
CA GLU A 20 9.03 0.50 2.38
C GLU A 20 9.00 -0.37 1.11
N THR A 21 7.81 -0.59 0.55
CA THR A 21 7.63 -1.32 -0.71
C THR A 21 8.43 -0.71 -1.86
N ARG A 22 8.41 0.62 -1.99
CA ARG A 22 9.16 1.35 -3.02
C ARG A 22 10.67 1.22 -2.80
N GLU A 23 11.13 1.35 -1.56
CA GLU A 23 12.55 1.26 -1.21
C GLU A 23 13.11 -0.14 -1.47
N LEU A 24 12.35 -1.20 -1.16
CA LEU A 24 12.74 -2.58 -1.46
C LEU A 24 13.06 -2.82 -2.93
N LEU A 25 12.39 -2.10 -3.84
CA LEU A 25 12.60 -2.22 -5.29
C LEU A 25 13.43 -1.09 -5.88
N HIS A 26 13.98 -0.19 -5.06
CA HIS A 26 14.84 0.88 -5.56
C HIS A 26 16.09 0.29 -6.23
N GLY A 27 16.30 0.64 -7.51
CA GLY A 27 17.38 0.10 -8.34
C GLY A 27 17.26 -1.40 -8.67
N TYR A 28 16.12 -2.05 -8.37
CA TYR A 28 15.89 -3.43 -8.80
C TYR A 28 15.49 -3.50 -10.27
N THR A 29 15.96 -4.55 -10.94
CA THR A 29 15.38 -4.99 -12.22
C THR A 29 14.42 -6.13 -11.98
N LEU A 30 13.46 -6.33 -12.89
CA LEU A 30 12.54 -7.48 -12.82
C LEU A 30 13.32 -8.81 -12.72
N LYS A 31 14.37 -8.98 -13.52
CA LYS A 31 15.21 -10.19 -13.48
C LYS A 31 15.82 -10.44 -12.09
N LYS A 32 16.30 -9.37 -11.44
CA LYS A 32 16.85 -9.46 -10.08
C LYS A 32 15.77 -9.86 -9.08
N LEU A 33 14.58 -9.27 -9.17
CA LEU A 33 13.45 -9.63 -8.31
C LEU A 33 13.05 -11.11 -8.46
N ILE A 34 12.90 -11.60 -9.69
CA ILE A 34 12.51 -13.01 -9.93
C ILE A 34 13.51 -13.99 -9.30
N GLY A 35 14.81 -13.69 -9.37
CA GLY A 35 15.87 -14.51 -8.79
C GLY A 35 16.01 -14.39 -7.26
N ASP A 36 15.38 -13.40 -6.62
CA ASP A 36 15.55 -13.08 -5.21
C ASP A 36 14.29 -13.42 -4.40
N ALA A 37 14.20 -14.67 -3.94
CA ALA A 37 13.04 -15.15 -3.18
C ALA A 37 12.83 -14.38 -1.86
N ARG A 38 13.90 -13.83 -1.25
CA ARG A 38 13.79 -13.05 -0.02
C ARG A 38 13.08 -11.73 -0.30
N THR A 39 13.51 -11.00 -1.32
CA THR A 39 12.89 -9.73 -1.69
C THR A 39 11.47 -9.92 -2.22
N ARG A 40 11.19 -11.02 -2.91
CA ARG A 40 9.82 -11.38 -3.29
C ARG A 40 8.89 -11.53 -2.08
N ARG A 41 9.32 -12.27 -1.06
CA ARG A 41 8.53 -12.40 0.18
C ARG A 41 8.41 -11.08 0.95
N ALA A 42 9.45 -10.27 0.97
CA ALA A 42 9.39 -8.94 1.59
C ALA A 42 8.37 -8.05 0.86
N LEU A 43 8.41 -8.02 -0.48
CA LEU A 43 7.48 -7.29 -1.33
C LEU A 43 6.03 -7.74 -1.12
N GLU A 44 5.78 -9.05 -1.10
CA GLU A 44 4.45 -9.60 -0.80
C GLU A 44 3.96 -9.10 0.57
N ARG A 45 4.82 -9.17 1.59
CA ARG A 45 4.47 -8.77 2.95
C ARG A 45 4.15 -7.28 3.08
N THR A 46 4.95 -6.40 2.48
CA THR A 46 4.69 -4.96 2.55
C THR A 46 3.41 -4.57 1.82
N LEU A 47 3.11 -5.23 0.68
CA LEU A 47 1.84 -5.05 -0.04
C LEU A 47 0.62 -5.58 0.74
N GLU A 48 0.77 -6.67 1.49
CA GLU A 48 -0.28 -7.14 2.42
C GLU A 48 -0.57 -6.12 3.51
N VAL A 49 0.48 -5.57 4.13
CA VAL A 49 0.34 -4.54 5.19
C VAL A 49 -0.36 -3.31 4.64
N LEU A 50 0.06 -2.83 3.46
CA LEU A 50 -0.59 -1.72 2.76
C LEU A 50 -2.09 -1.96 2.55
N GLY A 51 -2.45 -3.13 2.01
CA GLY A 51 -3.85 -3.45 1.74
C GLY A 51 -4.69 -3.73 2.97
N GLU A 52 -4.09 -4.27 4.04
CA GLU A 52 -4.76 -4.43 5.33
C GLU A 52 -5.07 -3.08 5.97
N ALA A 53 -4.10 -2.16 6.00
CA ALA A 53 -4.30 -0.81 6.49
C ALA A 53 -5.40 -0.10 5.69
N ALA A 54 -5.36 -0.19 4.36
CA ALA A 54 -6.40 0.35 3.48
C ALA A 54 -7.80 -0.21 3.75
N ASN A 55 -7.91 -1.49 4.12
CA ASN A 55 -9.18 -2.14 4.45
C ASN A 55 -9.74 -1.68 5.80
N ARG A 56 -8.87 -1.22 6.72
CA ARG A 56 -9.25 -0.73 8.05
C ARG A 56 -9.68 0.73 8.07
N VAL A 57 -9.27 1.52 7.06
CA VAL A 57 -9.78 2.90 6.88
C VAL A 57 -11.30 2.86 6.73
N SER A 58 -12.00 3.71 7.48
CA SER A 58 -13.46 3.77 7.49
C SER A 58 -14.03 4.09 6.09
N VAL A 59 -15.28 3.70 5.84
CA VAL A 59 -15.96 4.01 4.57
C VAL A 59 -16.05 5.53 4.33
N PRO A 60 -16.46 6.37 5.31
CA PRO A 60 -16.52 7.82 5.10
C PRO A 60 -15.18 8.44 4.67
N THR A 61 -14.06 8.03 5.29
CA THR A 61 -12.73 8.52 4.92
C THR A 61 -12.31 8.08 3.52
N ARG A 62 -12.64 6.85 3.13
CA ARG A 62 -12.37 6.36 1.76
C ARG A 62 -13.20 7.11 0.72
N GLU A 63 -14.48 7.39 1.01
CA GLU A 63 -15.37 8.16 0.14
C GLU A 63 -14.92 9.63 0.01
N ALA A 64 -14.35 10.21 1.08
CA ALA A 64 -13.76 11.55 1.05
C ALA A 64 -12.45 11.63 0.23
N GLN A 65 -11.82 10.48 -0.08
CA GLN A 65 -10.57 10.40 -0.83
C GLN A 65 -10.72 9.52 -2.08
N PRO A 66 -11.56 9.93 -3.06
CA PRO A 66 -11.88 9.11 -4.23
C PRO A 66 -10.69 8.95 -5.21
N GLY A 67 -9.64 9.76 -5.08
CA GLY A 67 -8.41 9.64 -5.86
C GLY A 67 -7.60 8.38 -5.53
N ILE A 68 -7.76 7.83 -4.32
CA ILE A 68 -7.07 6.60 -3.92
C ILE A 68 -7.84 5.38 -4.47
N PRO A 69 -7.18 4.45 -5.18
CA PRO A 69 -7.83 3.26 -5.74
C PRO A 69 -8.06 2.17 -4.67
N TRP A 70 -8.84 2.47 -3.63
CA TRP A 70 -9.08 1.63 -2.44
C TRP A 70 -9.38 0.17 -2.77
N ALA A 71 -10.34 -0.09 -3.65
CA ALA A 71 -10.76 -1.44 -4.01
C ALA A 71 -9.62 -2.25 -4.66
N LYS A 72 -8.76 -1.60 -5.46
CA LYS A 72 -7.60 -2.26 -6.08
C LYS A 72 -6.56 -2.63 -5.03
N ILE A 73 -6.26 -1.71 -4.11
CA ILE A 73 -5.27 -1.91 -3.04
C ILE A 73 -5.72 -3.05 -2.11
N ILE A 74 -6.99 -3.05 -1.68
CA ILE A 74 -7.56 -4.10 -0.83
C ILE A 74 -7.62 -5.44 -1.58
N GLY A 75 -8.03 -5.41 -2.86
CA GLY A 75 -8.07 -6.60 -3.71
C GLY A 75 -6.68 -7.24 -3.89
N GLN A 76 -5.62 -6.43 -4.03
CA GLN A 76 -4.24 -6.90 -4.13
C GLN A 76 -3.83 -7.71 -2.89
N ARG A 77 -4.15 -7.23 -1.68
CA ARG A 77 -3.91 -7.96 -0.42
C ARG A 77 -4.65 -9.29 -0.39
N ASN A 78 -5.88 -9.35 -0.89
CA ASN A 78 -6.63 -10.61 -0.94
C ASN A 78 -5.97 -11.63 -1.87
N VAL A 79 -5.45 -11.20 -3.02
CA VAL A 79 -4.71 -12.07 -3.95
C VAL A 79 -3.45 -12.64 -3.28
N ILE A 80 -2.70 -11.81 -2.57
CA ILE A 80 -1.45 -12.24 -1.90
C ILE A 80 -1.78 -13.17 -0.72
N ALA A 81 -2.70 -12.77 0.16
CA ALA A 81 -3.01 -13.49 1.39
C ALA A 81 -3.69 -14.85 1.17
N HIS A 82 -4.43 -15.03 0.07
CA HIS A 82 -5.13 -16.29 -0.17
C HIS A 82 -4.20 -17.44 -0.60
N GLY A 83 -2.95 -17.19 -1.01
CA GLY A 83 -1.91 -18.22 -1.21
C GLY A 83 -2.18 -19.30 -2.27
N TYR A 84 -3.40 -19.41 -2.80
CA TYR A 84 -3.82 -20.37 -3.82
C TYR A 84 -3.56 -19.90 -5.25
N ALA A 85 -3.38 -18.58 -5.44
CA ALA A 85 -3.02 -18.00 -6.72
C ALA A 85 -1.49 -17.93 -6.85
N VAL A 86 -0.97 -18.34 -8.01
CA VAL A 86 0.41 -18.04 -8.38
C VAL A 86 0.55 -16.53 -8.49
N ILE A 87 1.35 -15.92 -7.61
CA ILE A 87 1.60 -14.48 -7.61
C ILE A 87 2.47 -14.11 -8.82
N ASP A 88 1.90 -13.31 -9.72
CA ASP A 88 2.64 -12.71 -10.83
C ASP A 88 3.49 -11.54 -10.31
N HIS A 89 4.74 -11.86 -9.99
CA HIS A 89 5.74 -10.89 -9.53
C HIS A 89 6.13 -9.86 -10.58
N SER A 90 5.93 -10.17 -11.88
CA SER A 90 6.17 -9.20 -12.95
C SER A 90 5.12 -8.10 -12.89
N ARG A 91 3.87 -8.47 -12.65
CA ARG A 91 2.78 -7.52 -12.42
C ARG A 91 2.98 -6.70 -11.15
N LEU A 92 3.39 -7.34 -10.04
CA LEU A 92 3.72 -6.62 -8.80
C LEU A 92 4.82 -5.58 -9.01
N PHE A 93 5.89 -5.97 -9.72
CA PHE A 93 7.00 -5.07 -10.03
C PHE A 93 6.53 -3.84 -10.82
N MET A 94 5.67 -4.03 -11.83
CA MET A 94 5.11 -2.90 -12.60
C MET A 94 4.25 -1.99 -11.72
N THR A 95 3.35 -2.55 -10.91
CA THR A 95 2.51 -1.76 -10.00
C THR A 95 3.34 -0.93 -9.02
N VAL A 96 4.39 -1.51 -8.43
CA VAL A 96 5.25 -0.77 -7.51
C VAL A 96 6.06 0.33 -8.22
N THR A 97 6.55 0.06 -9.43
CA THR A 97 7.41 1.01 -10.14
C THR A 97 6.64 2.12 -10.86
N GLN A 98 5.36 1.91 -11.19
CA GLN A 98 4.54 2.85 -11.96
C GLN A 98 3.50 3.57 -11.12
N ASP A 99 2.79 2.85 -10.25
CA ASP A 99 1.58 3.38 -9.60
C ASP A 99 1.86 3.86 -8.16
N LEU A 100 2.80 3.20 -7.47
CA LEU A 100 2.99 3.40 -6.04
C LEU A 100 3.51 4.79 -5.69
N ALA A 101 4.27 5.43 -6.58
CA ALA A 101 4.75 6.80 -6.37
C ALA A 101 3.60 7.80 -6.25
N GLY A 102 2.54 7.64 -7.06
CA GLY A 102 1.34 8.47 -6.98
C GLY A 102 0.58 8.25 -5.67
N LEU A 103 0.41 6.98 -5.27
CA LEU A 103 -0.23 6.65 -4.00
C LEU A 103 0.49 7.25 -2.79
N ILE A 104 1.83 7.19 -2.78
CA ILE A 104 2.65 7.80 -1.70
C ILE A 104 2.39 9.30 -1.62
N ALA A 105 2.41 10.01 -2.74
CA ALA A 105 2.18 11.45 -2.76
C ALA A 105 0.77 11.82 -2.26
N ASP A 106 -0.25 11.04 -2.63
CA ASP A 106 -1.62 11.23 -2.14
C ASP A 106 -1.72 11.00 -0.63
N LEU A 107 -1.13 9.92 -0.12
CA LEU A 107 -1.13 9.61 1.30
C LEU A 107 -0.37 10.66 2.12
N GLU A 108 0.79 11.15 1.64
CA GLU A 108 1.54 12.23 2.28
C GLU A 108 0.71 13.50 2.43
N ARG A 109 -0.02 13.88 1.37
CA ARG A 109 -0.90 15.05 1.38
C ARG A 109 -2.04 14.88 2.40
N ILE A 110 -2.67 13.71 2.45
CA ILE A 110 -3.81 13.44 3.35
C ILE A 110 -3.34 13.43 4.80
N VAL A 111 -2.27 12.69 5.09
CA VAL A 111 -1.67 12.61 6.44
C VAL A 111 -1.32 14.00 6.95
N LYS A 112 -0.63 14.81 6.14
CA LYS A 112 -0.25 16.17 6.51
C LYS A 112 -1.46 17.08 6.79
N ALA A 113 -2.54 16.93 6.04
CA ALA A 113 -3.77 17.69 6.29
C ALA A 113 -4.41 17.32 7.64
N LEU A 114 -4.42 16.03 7.98
CA LEU A 114 -4.96 15.55 9.26
C LEU A 114 -4.14 15.98 10.47
N GLU A 115 -2.82 16.09 10.32
CA GLU A 115 -1.93 16.64 11.35
C GLU A 115 -2.19 18.13 11.59
N ALA A 116 -2.38 18.91 10.51
CA ALA A 116 -2.64 20.35 10.60
C ALA A 116 -4.02 20.70 11.20
N ASP A 117 -5.02 19.84 11.03
CA ASP A 117 -6.35 20.00 11.66
C ASP A 117 -6.36 19.60 13.15
N SER A 118 -5.28 18.99 13.65
CA SER A 118 -5.12 18.56 15.04
C SER A 118 -4.35 19.56 15.93
N GLU A 119 -3.82 20.64 15.34
CA GLU A 119 -3.19 21.79 16.02
C GLU A 119 -4.16 22.96 16.22
#